data_AF-A0A9E5WLK4-F1
#
_entry.id   AF-A0A9E5WLK4-F1
#
_cell.length_a   1.000
_cell.length_b   1.000
_cell.length_c   1.000
_cell.angle_alpha   90.00
_cell.angle_beta   90.00
_cell.angle_gamma   90.00
#
_symmetry.space_group_name_H-M   'P 1'
#
loop_
_entity.id
_entity.type
_entity.pdbx_description
1 polymer ?
#
loop_
_entity_poly.entity_id
_entity_poly.type
_entity_poly.pdbx_seq_one_letter_code
_entity_poly.pdbx_strand_id
1 'polypeptide(L)'
;MTGTDASIFVGIITAAVACVLYVATYRSFVYLLRYPRNWISPSLPESLATGALAITVVAFVSLSADGLDILSLAVSSVFITALFIIIAAPAYAFQPASRPVEFLAKHGDYAGLWLLGPALIAGLAIPNIKLQAVMFTAMAVEAMWFARQRLFARAGRLYPLKDRDLSVLKTQAKDDLKAFQRRHHIRELVLSNGEVSWRGCEKSTAPCPFNLYVNRLGLNTAPCCREQMKDLSHYVAGALSNMGAVHWLEGGSLLGAIRENGALLDWEDDVDISVLLTADMTWDKVTARLVEDGARDGFYVDIFKKNGFISISADQPRRWFFRPERNRMRGEIRADIAIYRQVVSFGETVLERCSKKGAMPTTEGGGFGVPMDIVLPTATTPFLGGEIACPGQPDAYLEILYGDFKKIEYTYLDPVAAKARANIDAENDLVSV
;
A
#
# COMPACT_ATOMS: atom_id res chain seq x y z
N MET A 1 42.86 29.68 13.80
CA MET A 1 42.46 28.28 14.04
C MET A 1 43.72 27.45 14.08
N THR A 2 43.94 26.67 15.13
CA THR A 2 45.09 25.75 15.21
C THR A 2 44.88 24.59 14.23
N GLY A 3 45.94 23.87 13.83
CA GLY A 3 45.83 22.74 12.90
C GLY A 3 44.88 21.62 13.38
N THR A 4 44.74 21.47 14.70
CA THR A 4 43.79 20.58 15.37
C THR A 4 42.33 21.03 15.23
N ASP A 5 42.05 22.33 15.35
CA ASP A 5 40.69 22.86 15.19
C ASP A 5 40.18 22.69 13.75
N ALA A 6 41.07 22.88 12.77
CA ALA A 6 40.77 22.68 11.35
C ALA A 6 40.48 21.19 11.03
N SER A 7 41.25 20.25 11.62
CA SER A 7 41.05 18.81 11.43
C SER A 7 39.71 18.33 11.99
N ILE A 8 39.35 18.78 13.20
CA ILE A 8 38.06 18.46 13.83
C ILE A 8 36.89 19.00 12.98
N PHE A 9 37.01 20.25 12.51
CA PHE A 9 35.97 20.89 11.71
C PHE A 9 35.73 20.16 10.38
N VAL A 10 36.79 19.73 9.69
CA VAL A 10 36.71 18.93 8.47
C VAL A 10 36.06 17.56 8.75
N GLY A 11 36.38 16.92 9.88
CA GLY A 11 35.74 15.67 10.31
C GLY A 11 34.24 15.83 10.54
N ILE A 12 33.81 16.90 11.21
CA ILE A 12 32.40 17.20 11.46
C ILE A 12 31.64 17.42 10.15
N ILE A 13 32.18 18.24 9.23
CA ILE A 13 31.56 18.47 7.92
C ILE A 13 31.44 17.17 7.15
N THR A 14 32.50 16.36 7.14
CA THR A 14 32.54 15.07 6.45
C THR A 14 31.47 14.10 6.99
N ALA A 15 31.32 14.04 8.32
CA ALA A 15 30.26 13.26 8.96
C ALA A 15 28.88 13.79 8.58
N ALA A 16 28.67 15.10 8.61
CA ALA A 16 27.38 15.71 8.25
C ALA A 16 26.99 15.41 6.79
N VAL A 17 27.95 15.47 5.85
CA VAL A 17 27.73 15.10 4.45
C VAL A 17 27.32 13.62 4.34
N ALA A 18 28.01 12.72 5.06
CA ALA A 18 27.65 11.29 5.07
C ALA A 18 26.21 11.06 5.59
N CYS A 19 25.82 11.74 6.67
CA CYS A 19 24.47 11.67 7.22
C CYS A 19 23.42 12.14 6.18
N VAL A 20 23.67 13.29 5.54
CA VAL A 20 22.75 13.86 4.54
C VAL A 20 22.62 12.94 3.32
N LEU A 21 23.73 12.41 2.81
CA LEU A 21 23.73 11.48 1.69
C LEU A 21 22.94 10.20 2.01
N TYR A 22 23.14 9.64 3.22
CA TYR A 22 22.38 8.47 3.65
C TYR A 22 20.88 8.78 3.79
N VAL A 23 20.51 9.90 4.44
CA VAL A 23 19.11 10.31 4.60
C VAL A 23 18.44 10.54 3.24
N ALA A 24 19.13 11.18 2.29
CA ALA A 24 18.62 11.38 0.93
C ALA A 24 18.40 10.03 0.22
N THR A 25 19.36 9.12 0.32
CA THR A 25 19.26 7.76 -0.24
C THR A 25 18.10 6.98 0.36
N TYR A 26 17.99 6.97 1.70
CA TYR A 26 16.90 6.33 2.43
C TYR A 26 15.54 6.89 2.02
N ARG A 27 15.40 8.22 1.98
CA ARG A 27 14.15 8.87 1.56
C ARG A 27 13.78 8.52 0.12
N SER A 28 14.76 8.53 -0.79
CA SER A 28 14.53 8.14 -2.19
C SER A 28 14.07 6.69 -2.29
N PHE A 29 14.72 5.79 -1.54
CA PHE A 29 14.40 4.37 -1.51
C PHE A 29 12.99 4.10 -0.97
N VAL A 30 12.64 4.69 0.17
CA VAL A 30 11.33 4.48 0.75
C VAL A 30 10.22 5.14 -0.09
N TYR A 31 10.52 6.24 -0.80
CA TYR A 31 9.60 6.84 -1.77
C TYR A 31 9.35 5.94 -2.98
N LEU A 32 10.35 5.16 -3.43
CA LEU A 32 10.16 4.14 -4.48
C LEU A 32 9.21 3.02 -4.07
N LEU A 33 9.12 2.69 -2.78
CA LEU A 33 8.25 1.61 -2.29
C LEU A 33 6.75 1.88 -2.51
N ARG A 34 6.35 3.11 -2.87
CA ARG A 34 4.98 3.42 -3.29
C ARG A 34 4.55 2.64 -4.54
N TYR A 35 5.50 2.25 -5.41
CA TYR A 35 5.19 1.51 -6.62
C TYR A 35 4.72 0.07 -6.34
N PRO A 36 5.55 -0.83 -5.78
CA PRO A 36 5.13 -2.20 -5.52
C PRO A 36 3.94 -2.29 -4.56
N ARG A 37 3.83 -1.34 -3.63
CA ARG A 37 2.67 -1.18 -2.73
C ARG A 37 1.35 -0.96 -3.47
N ASN A 38 1.37 -0.35 -4.66
CA ASN A 38 0.20 -0.06 -5.48
C ASN A 38 0.12 -0.97 -6.72
N TRP A 39 0.76 -2.15 -6.69
CA TRP A 39 0.79 -3.10 -7.82
C TRP A 39 1.39 -2.53 -9.12
N ILE A 40 2.23 -1.50 -9.02
CA ILE A 40 2.91 -0.88 -10.16
C ILE A 40 4.41 -1.15 -10.05
N SER A 41 5.06 -1.40 -11.19
CA SER A 41 6.51 -1.52 -11.24
C SER A 41 7.19 -0.16 -11.03
N PRO A 42 8.30 -0.10 -10.26
CA PRO A 42 9.08 1.12 -10.11
C PRO A 42 9.47 1.74 -11.45
N SER A 43 9.40 3.07 -11.52
CA SER A 43 9.86 3.82 -12.69
C SER A 43 11.36 3.62 -12.88
N LEU A 44 11.80 3.34 -14.11
CA LEU A 44 13.23 3.17 -14.41
C LEU A 44 14.07 4.40 -14.01
N PRO A 45 13.70 5.65 -14.34
CA PRO A 45 14.44 6.84 -13.90
C PRO A 45 14.54 6.98 -12.37
N GLU A 46 13.44 6.73 -11.64
CA GLU A 46 13.46 6.85 -10.18
C GLU A 46 14.28 5.73 -9.52
N SER A 47 14.25 4.51 -10.10
CA SER A 47 15.07 3.38 -9.69
C SER A 47 16.56 3.67 -9.89
N LEU A 48 16.93 4.18 -11.06
CA LEU A 48 18.31 4.57 -11.38
C LEU A 48 18.80 5.70 -10.47
N ALA A 49 17.96 6.71 -10.21
CA ALA A 49 18.32 7.81 -9.31
C ALA A 49 18.60 7.30 -7.88
N THR A 50 17.75 6.40 -7.36
CA THR A 50 17.96 5.80 -6.04
C THR A 50 19.20 4.91 -6.00
N GLY A 51 19.43 4.11 -7.04
CA GLY A 51 20.65 3.30 -7.17
C GLY A 51 21.92 4.16 -7.22
N ALA A 52 21.89 5.26 -7.96
CA ALA A 52 23.00 6.21 -8.04
C ALA A 52 23.28 6.88 -6.68
N LEU A 53 22.24 7.22 -5.91
CA LEU A 53 22.40 7.73 -4.53
C LEU A 53 23.05 6.69 -3.61
N ALA A 54 22.62 5.43 -3.67
CA ALA A 54 23.20 4.35 -2.87
C ALA A 54 24.67 4.10 -3.23
N ILE A 55 25.01 4.06 -4.52
CA ILE A 55 26.38 3.96 -5.01
C ILE A 55 27.21 5.16 -4.53
N THR A 56 26.62 6.36 -4.56
CA THR A 56 27.29 7.59 -4.10
C THR A 56 27.61 7.52 -2.61
N VAL A 57 26.70 7.03 -1.77
CA VAL A 57 26.96 6.82 -0.33
C VAL A 57 28.12 5.85 -0.13
N VAL A 58 28.07 4.70 -0.78
CA VAL A 58 29.10 3.65 -0.67
C VAL A 58 30.46 4.19 -1.14
N ALA A 59 30.52 4.83 -2.30
CA ALA A 59 31.72 5.43 -2.85
C ALA A 59 32.27 6.56 -1.96
N PHE A 60 31.40 7.42 -1.43
CA PHE A 60 31.81 8.49 -0.53
C PHE A 60 32.47 7.93 0.73
N VAL A 61 31.90 6.87 1.31
CA VAL A 61 32.41 6.19 2.50
C VAL A 61 33.73 5.47 2.24
N SER A 62 33.88 4.83 1.07
CA SER A 62 35.04 3.99 0.77
C SER A 62 36.22 4.72 0.13
N LEU A 63 36.01 5.88 -0.51
CA LEU A 63 37.09 6.62 -1.17
C LEU A 63 37.75 7.63 -0.22
N SER A 64 39.08 7.65 -0.23
CA SER A 64 39.93 8.57 0.54
C SER A 64 41.12 9.07 -0.30
N ALA A 65 41.90 10.01 0.23
CA ALA A 65 43.13 10.47 -0.41
C ALA A 65 44.16 9.34 -0.58
N ASP A 66 44.12 8.33 0.31
CA ASP A 66 45.04 7.19 0.32
C ASP A 66 44.53 6.03 -0.56
N GLY A 67 43.41 6.22 -1.27
CA GLY A 67 42.81 5.23 -2.17
C GLY A 67 41.51 4.64 -1.62
N LEU A 68 41.23 3.40 -2.05
CA LEU A 68 39.99 2.67 -1.76
C LEU A 68 40.11 1.86 -0.45
N ASP A 69 39.29 2.22 0.53
CA ASP A 69 39.08 1.44 1.75
C ASP A 69 38.12 0.27 1.47
N ILE A 70 38.70 -0.90 1.19
CA ILE A 70 37.98 -2.14 0.86
C ILE A 70 37.07 -2.58 2.02
N LEU A 71 37.48 -2.36 3.27
CA LEU A 71 36.71 -2.79 4.43
C LEU A 71 35.45 -1.93 4.57
N SER A 72 35.59 -0.61 4.50
CA SER A 72 34.43 0.30 4.52
C SER A 72 33.51 0.11 3.31
N LEU A 73 34.07 -0.21 2.13
CA LEU A 73 33.30 -0.56 0.94
C LEU A 73 32.41 -1.79 1.20
N ALA A 74 33.02 -2.90 1.66
CA ALA A 74 32.30 -4.15 1.90
C ALA A 74 31.23 -3.99 2.98
N VAL A 75 31.58 -3.38 4.11
CA VAL A 75 30.66 -3.20 5.24
C VAL A 75 29.49 -2.29 4.89
N SER A 76 29.74 -1.14 4.27
CA SER A 76 28.65 -0.22 3.86
C SER A 76 27.73 -0.85 2.82
N SER A 77 28.28 -1.55 1.82
CA SER A 77 27.51 -2.23 0.78
C SER A 77 26.60 -3.31 1.35
N VAL A 78 27.15 -4.20 2.19
CA VAL A 78 26.39 -5.30 2.80
C VAL A 78 25.33 -4.77 3.74
N PHE A 79 25.68 -3.79 4.59
CA PHE A 79 24.75 -3.22 5.56
C PHE A 79 23.58 -2.51 4.87
N ILE A 80 23.85 -1.61 3.91
CA ILE A 80 22.80 -0.86 3.20
C ILE A 80 21.88 -1.83 2.45
N THR A 81 22.46 -2.82 1.77
CA THR A 81 21.68 -3.83 1.04
C THR A 81 20.78 -4.64 1.98
N ALA A 82 21.34 -5.18 3.07
CA ALA A 82 20.57 -5.95 4.04
C ALA A 82 19.44 -5.12 4.67
N LEU A 83 19.74 -3.88 5.05
CA LEU A 83 18.74 -2.97 5.62
C LEU A 83 17.64 -2.64 4.62
N PHE A 84 17.98 -2.37 3.36
CA PHE A 84 17.00 -2.03 2.32
C PHE A 84 16.12 -3.23 1.97
N ILE A 85 16.65 -4.46 2.00
CA ILE A 85 15.83 -5.68 1.87
C ILE A 85 14.81 -5.76 3.01
N ILE A 86 15.21 -5.52 4.26
CA ILE A 86 14.30 -5.51 5.42
C ILE A 86 13.21 -4.45 5.25
N ILE A 87 13.59 -3.23 4.88
CA ILE A 87 12.67 -2.10 4.70
C ILE A 87 11.68 -2.34 3.56
N ALA A 88 12.11 -2.95 2.46
CA ALA A 88 11.28 -3.20 1.29
C ALA A 88 10.30 -4.37 1.48
N ALA A 89 10.64 -5.35 2.33
CA ALA A 89 9.89 -6.59 2.44
C ALA A 89 8.36 -6.40 2.64
N PRO A 90 7.87 -5.50 3.51
CA PRO A 90 6.43 -5.26 3.65
C PRO A 90 5.74 -4.77 2.37
N ALA A 91 6.39 -3.91 1.59
CA ALA A 91 5.84 -3.37 0.34
C ALA A 91 5.79 -4.43 -0.76
N TYR A 92 6.74 -5.37 -0.79
CA TYR A 92 6.76 -6.48 -1.75
C TYR A 92 5.87 -7.65 -1.34
N ALA A 93 5.67 -7.87 -0.04
CA ALA A 93 4.72 -8.85 0.49
C ALA A 93 3.25 -8.43 0.36
N PHE A 94 2.98 -7.36 -0.40
CA PHE A 94 1.65 -6.98 -0.87
C PHE A 94 1.13 -7.99 -1.89
N GLN A 95 2.02 -8.52 -2.73
CA GLN A 95 1.75 -9.65 -3.60
C GLN A 95 2.17 -10.95 -2.90
N PRO A 96 1.67 -12.13 -3.30
CA PRO A 96 2.23 -13.41 -2.86
C PRO A 96 3.75 -13.44 -3.06
N ALA A 97 4.49 -13.36 -1.95
CA ALA A 97 5.94 -13.29 -1.98
C ALA A 97 6.58 -14.60 -1.48
N SER A 98 7.89 -14.73 -1.70
CA SER A 98 8.65 -15.86 -1.18
C SER A 98 8.67 -15.88 0.35
N ARG A 99 8.83 -17.07 0.95
CA ARG A 99 8.83 -17.24 2.42
C ARG A 99 9.79 -16.30 3.17
N PRO A 100 11.02 -16.01 2.69
CA PRO A 100 11.91 -15.05 3.36
C PRO A 100 11.36 -13.62 3.36
N VAL A 101 10.78 -13.16 2.25
CA VAL A 101 10.19 -11.82 2.15
C VAL A 101 8.99 -11.71 3.07
N GLU A 102 8.14 -12.74 3.11
CA GLU A 102 7.00 -12.84 4.03
C GLU A 102 7.43 -12.80 5.50
N PHE A 103 8.51 -13.51 5.83
CA PHE A 103 9.08 -13.48 7.18
C PHE A 103 9.55 -12.07 7.56
N LEU A 104 10.33 -11.41 6.70
CA LEU A 104 10.80 -10.05 6.95
C LEU A 104 9.62 -9.05 7.03
N ALA A 105 8.64 -9.17 6.13
CA ALA A 105 7.44 -8.34 6.13
C ALA A 105 6.65 -8.44 7.44
N LYS A 106 6.55 -9.64 8.01
CA LYS A 106 5.91 -9.91 9.30
C LYS A 106 6.61 -9.21 10.49
N HIS A 107 7.88 -8.87 10.33
CA HIS A 107 8.70 -8.22 11.35
C HIS A 107 9.11 -6.80 10.93
N GLY A 108 8.51 -6.22 9.87
CA GLY A 108 8.96 -4.96 9.26
C GLY A 108 8.88 -3.73 10.16
N ASP A 109 8.13 -3.81 11.25
CA ASP A 109 8.05 -2.79 12.30
C ASP A 109 9.29 -2.76 13.22
N TYR A 110 10.08 -3.84 13.31
CA TYR A 110 11.26 -3.90 14.20
C TYR A 110 12.48 -4.65 13.65
N ALA A 111 12.40 -5.33 12.51
CA ALA A 111 13.51 -6.11 11.95
C ALA A 111 14.75 -5.28 11.65
N GLY A 112 14.59 -3.98 11.35
CA GLY A 112 15.71 -3.05 11.20
C GLY A 112 16.56 -2.93 12.48
N LEU A 113 15.96 -3.17 13.66
CA LEU A 113 16.69 -3.15 14.93
C LEU A 113 17.71 -4.29 15.05
N TRP A 114 17.52 -5.40 14.32
CA TRP A 114 18.48 -6.51 14.31
C TRP A 114 19.84 -6.08 13.77
N LEU A 115 19.88 -5.01 12.96
CA LEU A 115 21.11 -4.48 12.39
C LEU A 115 21.81 -3.44 13.28
N LEU A 116 21.22 -3.01 14.42
CA LEU A 116 21.86 -2.04 15.31
C LEU A 116 23.15 -2.58 15.95
N GLY A 117 23.14 -3.83 16.41
CA GLY A 117 24.31 -4.47 17.00
C GLY A 117 25.47 -4.58 15.99
N PRO A 118 25.26 -5.18 14.81
CA PRO A 118 26.25 -5.19 13.74
C PRO A 118 26.74 -3.79 13.33
N ALA A 119 25.84 -2.81 13.21
CA ALA A 119 26.21 -1.42 12.88
C ALA A 119 27.11 -0.78 13.94
N LEU A 120 26.79 -0.99 15.22
CA LEU A 120 27.58 -0.49 16.34
C LEU A 120 28.98 -1.12 16.36
N ILE A 121 29.07 -2.44 16.19
CA ILE A 121 30.35 -3.15 16.13
C ILE A 121 31.20 -2.63 14.97
N ALA A 122 30.60 -2.52 13.77
CA ALA A 122 31.28 -1.99 12.60
C ALA A 122 31.78 -0.55 12.79
N GLY A 123 30.93 0.31 13.35
CA GLY A 123 31.29 1.72 13.62
C GLY A 123 32.42 1.86 14.65
N LEU A 124 32.47 0.99 15.66
CA LEU A 124 33.54 1.01 16.66
C LEU A 124 34.84 0.37 16.16
N ALA A 125 34.75 -0.67 15.33
CA ALA A 125 35.91 -1.42 14.86
C ALA A 125 36.65 -0.75 13.69
N ILE A 126 35.96 0.07 12.90
CA ILE A 126 36.51 0.69 11.68
C ILE A 126 36.65 2.20 11.93
N PRO A 127 37.88 2.75 12.00
CA PRO A 127 38.12 4.16 12.26
C PRO A 127 37.90 5.03 11.01
N ASN A 128 36.69 4.96 10.45
CA ASN A 128 36.25 5.75 9.30
C ASN A 128 35.03 6.59 9.70
N ILE A 129 35.25 7.90 9.85
CA ILE A 129 34.21 8.84 10.30
C ILE A 129 32.99 8.88 9.36
N LYS A 130 33.19 8.65 8.05
CA LYS A 130 32.09 8.61 7.07
C LYS A 130 31.21 7.38 7.30
N LEU A 131 31.84 6.21 7.49
CA LEU A 131 31.15 4.96 7.78
C LEU A 131 30.39 5.07 9.12
N GLN A 132 31.05 5.58 10.16
CA GLN A 132 30.46 5.79 11.48
C GLN A 132 29.22 6.69 11.41
N ALA A 133 29.30 7.80 10.67
CA ALA A 133 28.19 8.70 10.46
C ALA A 133 27.01 8.02 9.74
N VAL A 134 27.26 7.22 8.69
CA VAL A 134 26.22 6.42 8.01
C VAL A 134 25.57 5.42 8.96
N MET A 135 26.37 4.65 9.71
CA MET A 135 25.87 3.64 10.65
C MET A 135 25.02 4.27 11.75
N PHE A 136 25.51 5.34 12.38
CA PHE A 136 24.78 6.08 13.41
C PHE A 136 23.45 6.62 12.87
N THR A 137 23.46 7.20 11.67
CA THR A 137 22.26 7.75 11.03
C THR A 137 21.23 6.65 10.72
N ALA A 138 21.67 5.53 10.17
CA ALA A 138 20.81 4.37 9.91
C ALA A 138 20.18 3.82 11.19
N MET A 139 20.99 3.69 12.25
CA MET A 139 20.52 3.26 13.57
C MET A 139 19.46 4.21 14.13
N ALA A 140 19.68 5.52 14.03
CA ALA A 140 18.72 6.52 14.48
C ALA A 140 17.41 6.45 13.69
N VAL A 141 17.46 6.30 12.36
CA VAL A 141 16.28 6.15 11.50
C VAL A 141 15.46 4.92 11.90
N GLU A 142 16.08 3.76 12.06
CA GLU A 142 15.38 2.52 12.44
C GLU A 142 14.82 2.57 13.87
N ALA A 143 15.56 3.18 14.81
CA ALA A 143 15.07 3.38 16.18
C ALA A 143 13.85 4.33 16.21
N MET A 144 13.90 5.42 15.44
CA MET A 144 12.76 6.35 15.30
C MET A 144 11.55 5.66 14.66
N TRP A 145 11.75 4.88 13.60
CA TRP A 145 10.69 4.08 12.97
C TRP A 145 10.01 3.15 13.98
N PHE A 146 10.79 2.34 14.70
CA PHE A 146 10.26 1.42 15.71
C PHE A 146 9.51 2.14 16.83
N ALA A 147 10.08 3.23 17.36
CA ALA A 147 9.46 4.02 18.41
C ALA A 147 8.11 4.59 17.95
N ARG A 148 8.03 5.11 16.71
CA ARG A 148 6.79 5.62 16.12
C ARG A 148 5.74 4.53 15.99
N GLN A 149 6.10 3.37 15.44
CA GLN A 149 5.17 2.25 15.31
C GLN A 149 4.60 1.84 16.68
N ARG A 150 5.43 1.81 17.73
CA ARG A 150 4.98 1.48 19.08
C ARG A 150 4.07 2.54 19.70
N LEU A 151 4.29 3.82 19.40
CA LEU A 151 3.44 4.92 19.86
C LEU A 151 2.06 4.87 19.19
N PHE A 152 2.00 4.61 17.89
CA PHE A 152 0.74 4.57 17.13
C PHE A 152 -0.02 3.23 17.21
N ALA A 153 0.62 2.14 17.65
CA ALA A 153 -0.02 0.81 17.76
C ALA A 153 -1.00 0.65 18.94
N ARG A 154 -1.06 1.60 19.89
CA ARG A 154 -1.71 1.38 21.20
C ARG A 154 -3.13 1.91 21.36
N ALA A 155 -3.72 2.54 20.34
CA ALA A 155 -4.95 3.31 20.51
C ALA A 155 -6.23 2.67 19.92
N GLY A 156 -6.18 1.44 19.41
CA GLY A 156 -7.31 0.86 18.67
C GLY A 156 -8.51 0.44 19.53
N ARG A 157 -9.71 0.89 19.13
CA ARG A 157 -11.02 0.38 19.58
C ARG A 157 -11.14 -1.14 19.40
N LEU A 158 -11.86 -1.80 20.31
CA LEU A 158 -12.24 -3.22 20.16
C LEU A 158 -13.55 -3.35 19.37
N TYR A 159 -13.53 -4.24 18.39
CA TYR A 159 -14.65 -4.59 17.53
C TYR A 159 -15.04 -6.05 17.77
N PRO A 160 -16.21 -6.34 18.35
CA PRO A 160 -16.74 -7.71 18.37
C PRO A 160 -16.86 -8.25 16.94
N LEU A 161 -16.38 -9.47 16.70
CA LEU A 161 -16.54 -10.09 15.38
C LEU A 161 -17.97 -10.60 15.22
N LYS A 162 -18.59 -10.27 14.07
CA LYS A 162 -19.91 -10.79 13.69
C LYS A 162 -19.84 -12.28 13.34
N ASP A 163 -20.98 -12.95 13.33
CA ASP A 163 -21.06 -14.40 13.08
C ASP A 163 -20.36 -14.83 11.79
N ARG A 164 -20.54 -14.07 10.69
CA ARG A 164 -19.87 -14.36 9.41
C ARG A 164 -18.35 -14.22 9.50
N ASP A 165 -17.85 -13.13 10.10
CA ASP A 165 -16.41 -12.91 10.29
C ASP A 165 -15.79 -13.99 11.18
N LEU A 166 -16.52 -14.40 12.23
CA LEU A 166 -16.11 -15.45 13.15
C LEU A 166 -16.08 -16.83 12.48
N SER A 167 -17.07 -17.13 11.64
CA SER A 167 -17.14 -18.39 10.88
C SER A 167 -15.96 -18.54 9.92
N VAL A 168 -15.67 -17.49 9.14
CA VAL A 168 -14.50 -17.46 8.24
C VAL A 168 -13.21 -17.62 9.03
N LEU A 169 -13.05 -16.88 10.14
CA LEU A 169 -11.87 -16.96 10.98
C LEU A 169 -11.67 -18.37 11.59
N LYS A 170 -12.73 -18.98 12.14
CA LYS A 170 -12.66 -20.34 12.72
C LYS A 170 -12.28 -21.37 11.67
N THR A 171 -12.84 -21.27 10.47
CA THR A 171 -12.54 -22.21 9.38
C THR A 171 -11.08 -22.10 8.94
N GLN A 172 -10.58 -20.88 8.71
CA GLN A 172 -9.16 -20.68 8.37
C GLN A 172 -8.23 -21.12 9.51
N ALA A 173 -8.68 -21.00 10.76
CA ALA A 173 -7.95 -21.45 11.93
C ALA A 173 -8.07 -22.96 12.21
N LYS A 174 -8.94 -23.70 11.50
CA LYS A 174 -9.31 -25.08 11.82
C LYS A 174 -9.72 -25.25 13.29
N ASP A 175 -10.56 -24.32 13.75
CA ASP A 175 -11.06 -24.19 15.13
C ASP A 175 -10.00 -23.92 16.22
N ASP A 176 -8.70 -23.84 15.89
CA ASP A 176 -7.65 -23.46 16.84
C ASP A 176 -7.21 -22.00 16.65
N LEU A 177 -8.07 -21.09 17.12
CA LEU A 177 -7.83 -19.64 17.05
C LEU A 177 -6.51 -19.23 17.75
N LYS A 178 -6.15 -19.88 18.86
CA LYS A 178 -4.94 -19.54 19.63
C LYS A 178 -3.66 -19.95 18.89
N ALA A 179 -3.64 -21.14 18.28
CA ALA A 179 -2.51 -21.55 17.46
C ALA A 179 -2.42 -20.73 16.18
N PHE A 180 -3.56 -20.43 15.54
CA PHE A 180 -3.62 -19.59 14.35
C PHE A 180 -3.06 -18.19 14.62
N GLN A 181 -3.52 -17.54 15.69
CA GLN A 181 -3.03 -16.24 16.13
C GLN A 181 -1.51 -16.24 16.34
N ARG A 182 -0.97 -17.22 17.07
CA ARG A 182 0.47 -17.34 17.36
C ARG A 182 1.29 -17.59 16.09
N ARG A 183 0.82 -18.50 15.22
CA ARG A 183 1.48 -18.86 13.96
C ARG A 183 1.61 -17.65 13.04
N HIS A 184 0.55 -16.84 12.92
CA HIS A 184 0.50 -15.72 11.99
C HIS A 184 0.85 -14.36 12.63
N HIS A 185 1.10 -14.31 13.94
CA HIS A 185 1.35 -13.08 14.73
C HIS A 185 0.26 -12.01 14.56
N ILE A 186 -1.00 -12.43 14.62
CA ILE A 186 -2.15 -11.52 14.51
C ILE A 186 -2.33 -10.82 15.87
N ARG A 187 -1.76 -9.61 16.02
CA ARG A 187 -1.78 -8.85 17.28
C ARG A 187 -3.14 -8.20 17.54
N GLU A 188 -3.91 -8.00 16.48
CA GLU A 188 -5.22 -7.37 16.47
C GLU A 188 -6.30 -8.34 16.95
N LEU A 189 -6.12 -9.65 16.79
CA LEU A 189 -7.06 -10.64 17.27
C LEU A 189 -7.01 -10.71 18.81
N VAL A 190 -8.14 -10.49 19.47
CA VAL A 190 -8.28 -10.53 20.93
C VAL A 190 -9.20 -11.67 21.31
N LEU A 191 -8.66 -12.63 22.06
CA LEU A 191 -9.39 -13.79 22.57
C LEU A 191 -9.52 -13.63 24.09
N SER A 192 -10.70 -13.27 24.58
CA SER A 192 -10.92 -13.00 26.02
C SER A 192 -12.28 -13.53 26.46
N ASN A 193 -12.32 -14.28 27.57
CA ASN A 193 -13.58 -14.74 28.21
C ASN A 193 -14.59 -15.41 27.27
N GLY A 194 -14.13 -16.12 26.24
CA GLY A 194 -15.00 -16.77 25.24
C GLY A 194 -15.45 -15.84 24.10
N GLU A 195 -15.19 -14.54 24.19
CA GLU A 195 -15.43 -13.57 23.13
C GLU A 195 -14.22 -13.45 22.20
N VAL A 196 -14.53 -13.24 20.92
CA VAL A 196 -13.54 -13.00 19.87
C VAL A 196 -13.76 -11.59 19.34
N SER A 197 -12.76 -10.73 19.54
CA SER A 197 -12.78 -9.33 19.14
C SER A 197 -11.56 -8.98 18.30
N TRP A 198 -11.65 -7.86 17.59
CA TRP A 198 -10.59 -7.29 16.78
C TRP A 198 -10.21 -5.91 17.31
N ARG A 199 -8.94 -5.71 17.65
CA ARG A 199 -8.38 -4.40 17.96
C ARG A 199 -8.13 -3.67 16.64
N GLY A 200 -9.05 -2.78 16.29
CA GLY A 200 -9.08 -2.13 14.99
C GLY A 200 -8.07 -1.01 14.84
N CYS A 201 -7.78 -0.67 13.58
CA CYS A 201 -7.09 0.55 13.23
C CYS A 201 -8.06 1.74 13.15
N GLU A 202 -7.51 2.95 13.26
CA GLU A 202 -8.22 4.22 13.11
C GLU A 202 -7.42 5.14 12.17
N LYS A 203 -8.01 6.27 11.75
CA LYS A 203 -7.31 7.30 10.95
C LYS A 203 -6.08 7.89 11.67
N SER A 204 -5.88 7.61 12.95
CA SER A 204 -4.76 8.06 13.79
C SER A 204 -3.71 6.97 14.06
N THR A 205 -3.99 5.70 13.74
CA THR A 205 -3.10 4.57 14.03
C THR A 205 -2.43 4.05 12.75
N ALA A 206 -1.50 3.11 12.91
CA ALA A 206 -1.09 2.28 11.78
C ALA A 206 -2.30 1.47 11.26
N PRO A 207 -2.44 1.28 9.94
CA PRO A 207 -3.50 0.45 9.38
C PRO A 207 -3.26 -1.03 9.72
N CYS A 208 -4.34 -1.81 9.76
CA CYS A 208 -4.21 -3.26 9.82
C CYS A 208 -3.41 -3.74 8.60
N PRO A 209 -2.55 -4.77 8.74
CA PRO A 209 -1.88 -5.40 7.61
C PRO A 209 -2.87 -6.26 6.81
N PHE A 210 -3.88 -5.62 6.20
CA PHE A 210 -5.03 -6.29 5.62
C PHE A 210 -4.64 -7.22 4.47
N ASN A 211 -3.59 -6.96 3.69
CA ASN A 211 -3.13 -7.91 2.66
C ASN A 211 -2.72 -9.26 3.24
N LEU A 212 -2.12 -9.26 4.44
CA LEU A 212 -1.86 -10.50 5.15
C LEU A 212 -3.19 -11.19 5.46
N TYR A 213 -4.14 -10.44 6.02
CA TYR A 213 -5.40 -10.99 6.52
C TYR A 213 -6.32 -11.49 5.39
N VAL A 214 -6.56 -10.64 4.40
CA VAL A 214 -7.44 -10.90 3.27
C VAL A 214 -6.72 -11.78 2.25
N ASN A 215 -5.70 -11.25 1.57
CA ASN A 215 -5.11 -11.93 0.40
C ASN A 215 -4.32 -13.19 0.78
N ARG A 216 -3.66 -13.24 1.95
CA ARG A 216 -2.84 -14.41 2.32
C ARG A 216 -3.56 -15.40 3.23
N LEU A 217 -4.31 -14.91 4.22
CA LEU A 217 -5.01 -15.77 5.18
C LEU A 217 -6.48 -16.04 4.82
N GLY A 218 -7.04 -15.35 3.83
CA GLY A 218 -8.44 -15.50 3.42
C GLY A 218 -9.43 -15.15 4.53
N LEU A 219 -9.07 -14.22 5.41
CA LEU A 219 -9.98 -13.63 6.38
C LEU A 219 -10.84 -12.58 5.69
N ASN A 220 -12.02 -12.33 6.27
CA ASN A 220 -12.77 -11.14 5.90
C ASN A 220 -11.99 -9.88 6.27
N THR A 221 -12.25 -8.82 5.52
CA THR A 221 -11.74 -7.48 5.79
C THR A 221 -12.17 -7.04 7.18
N ALA A 222 -11.18 -6.63 7.99
CA ALA A 222 -11.41 -6.26 9.37
C ALA A 222 -12.50 -5.18 9.49
N PRO A 223 -13.37 -5.23 10.52
CA PRO A 223 -14.48 -4.27 10.68
C PRO A 223 -14.03 -2.81 10.63
N CYS A 224 -12.94 -2.48 11.32
CA CYS A 224 -12.34 -1.14 11.31
C CYS A 224 -11.85 -0.68 9.92
N CYS A 225 -11.41 -1.64 9.08
CA CYS A 225 -10.97 -1.34 7.73
C CYS A 225 -12.15 -1.10 6.79
N ARG A 226 -13.24 -1.87 6.94
CA ARG A 226 -14.50 -1.65 6.20
C ARG A 226 -15.10 -0.29 6.51
N GLU A 227 -15.12 0.13 7.78
CA GLU A 227 -15.57 1.47 8.18
C GLU A 227 -14.76 2.58 7.50
N GLN A 228 -13.43 2.45 7.51
CA GLN A 228 -12.56 3.43 6.86
C GLN A 228 -12.65 3.43 5.33
N MET A 229 -12.88 2.27 4.69
CA MET A 229 -13.13 2.20 3.25
C MET A 229 -14.46 2.87 2.88
N LYS A 230 -15.49 2.70 3.70
CA LYS A 230 -16.74 3.45 3.57
C LYS A 230 -16.49 4.96 3.63
N ASP A 231 -15.80 5.44 4.67
CA ASP A 231 -15.54 6.88 4.80
C ASP A 231 -14.72 7.42 3.62
N LEU A 232 -13.74 6.65 3.17
CA LEU A 232 -12.88 7.00 2.05
C LEU A 232 -13.64 7.00 0.71
N SER A 233 -14.51 6.01 0.46
CA SER A 233 -15.30 5.93 -0.78
C SER A 233 -16.21 7.15 -0.93
N HIS A 234 -16.93 7.50 0.14
CA HIS A 234 -17.82 8.67 0.15
C HIS A 234 -17.05 9.98 0.06
N TYR A 235 -15.89 10.08 0.71
CA TYR A 235 -15.02 11.25 0.57
C TYR A 235 -14.55 11.44 -0.88
N VAL A 236 -14.02 10.40 -1.53
CA VAL A 236 -13.51 10.50 -2.90
C VAL A 236 -14.62 10.79 -3.89
N ALA A 237 -15.75 10.08 -3.81
CA ALA A 237 -16.91 10.34 -4.66
C ALA A 237 -17.45 11.76 -4.48
N GLY A 238 -17.51 12.26 -3.23
CA GLY A 238 -17.90 13.63 -2.92
C GLY A 238 -16.94 14.67 -3.51
N ALA A 239 -15.62 14.46 -3.37
CA ALA A 239 -14.63 15.36 -3.95
C ALA A 239 -14.74 15.44 -5.48
N LEU A 240 -14.91 14.30 -6.15
CA LEU A 240 -15.10 14.22 -7.61
C LEU A 240 -16.40 14.89 -8.05
N SER A 241 -17.50 14.65 -7.33
CA SER A 241 -18.79 15.31 -7.56
C SER A 241 -18.70 16.83 -7.44
N ASN A 242 -18.06 17.32 -6.37
CA ASN A 242 -17.93 18.75 -6.08
C ASN A 242 -17.11 19.49 -7.13
N MET A 243 -16.15 18.84 -7.79
CA MET A 243 -15.40 19.43 -8.90
C MET A 243 -16.07 19.25 -10.26
N GLY A 244 -17.22 18.56 -10.33
CA GLY A 244 -17.95 18.30 -11.58
C GLY A 244 -17.34 17.18 -12.43
N ALA A 245 -16.53 16.30 -11.84
CA ALA A 245 -15.92 15.19 -12.57
C ALA A 245 -16.92 14.04 -12.74
N VAL A 246 -17.11 13.57 -13.97
CA VAL A 246 -17.87 12.35 -14.25
C VAL A 246 -17.07 11.16 -13.72
N HIS A 247 -17.67 10.41 -12.80
CA HIS A 247 -17.03 9.29 -12.10
C HIS A 247 -18.04 8.18 -11.84
N TRP A 248 -17.54 6.98 -11.53
CA TRP A 248 -18.37 5.82 -11.18
C TRP A 248 -17.59 4.83 -10.30
N LEU A 249 -18.31 4.01 -9.53
CA LEU A 249 -17.76 2.82 -8.88
C LEU A 249 -17.22 1.84 -9.93
N GLU A 250 -16.06 1.26 -9.65
CA GLU A 250 -15.34 0.39 -10.58
C GLU A 250 -15.12 -0.99 -9.95
N GLY A 251 -14.83 -2.01 -10.76
CA GLY A 251 -14.27 -3.28 -10.30
C GLY A 251 -15.01 -3.95 -9.14
N GLY A 252 -14.26 -4.28 -8.08
CA GLY A 252 -14.77 -4.96 -6.89
C GLY A 252 -15.77 -4.13 -6.10
N SER A 253 -15.57 -2.80 -6.04
CA SER A 253 -16.51 -1.87 -5.42
C SER A 253 -17.87 -1.87 -6.12
N LEU A 254 -17.88 -1.80 -7.46
CA LEU A 254 -19.12 -1.88 -8.23
C LEU A 254 -19.76 -3.26 -8.08
N LEU A 255 -18.96 -4.32 -8.12
CA LEU A 255 -19.44 -5.68 -7.92
C LEU A 255 -20.14 -5.84 -6.56
N GLY A 256 -19.56 -5.31 -5.48
CA GLY A 256 -20.19 -5.27 -4.17
C GLY A 256 -21.50 -4.47 -4.18
N ALA A 257 -21.49 -3.28 -4.81
CA ALA A 257 -22.68 -2.44 -4.90
C ALA A 257 -23.86 -3.16 -5.57
N ILE A 258 -23.61 -3.92 -6.64
CA ILE A 258 -24.65 -4.59 -7.42
C ILE A 258 -24.98 -5.97 -6.86
N ARG A 259 -23.99 -6.85 -6.70
CA ARG A 259 -24.21 -8.24 -6.30
C ARG A 259 -24.54 -8.40 -4.82
N GLU A 260 -23.87 -7.61 -3.96
CA GLU A 260 -24.04 -7.69 -2.50
C GLU A 260 -25.03 -6.65 -1.97
N ASN A 261 -25.92 -6.14 -2.82
CA ASN A 261 -26.98 -5.18 -2.47
C ASN A 261 -26.46 -3.94 -1.72
N GLY A 262 -25.45 -3.28 -2.30
CA GLY A 262 -24.86 -2.06 -1.75
C GLY A 262 -23.82 -2.28 -0.66
N ALA A 263 -23.35 -3.51 -0.45
CA ALA A 263 -22.27 -3.82 0.48
C ALA A 263 -20.89 -3.81 -0.21
N LEU A 264 -19.83 -3.75 0.60
CA LEU A 264 -18.48 -4.08 0.15
C LEU A 264 -18.35 -5.60 0.07
N LEU A 265 -17.53 -6.12 -0.85
CA LEU A 265 -17.14 -7.52 -0.78
C LEU A 265 -16.48 -7.80 0.58
N ASP A 266 -16.83 -8.93 1.19
CA ASP A 266 -16.37 -9.29 2.53
C ASP A 266 -14.84 -9.43 2.61
N TRP A 267 -14.17 -9.56 1.48
CA TRP A 267 -12.72 -9.72 1.29
C TRP A 267 -12.14 -8.62 0.41
N GLU A 268 -12.73 -7.44 0.42
CA GLU A 268 -12.19 -6.31 -0.34
C GLU A 268 -10.98 -5.69 0.35
N ASP A 269 -10.00 -5.28 -0.45
CA ASP A 269 -8.71 -4.78 0.01
C ASP A 269 -8.51 -3.28 -0.26
N ASP A 270 -9.36 -2.69 -1.12
CA ASP A 270 -9.39 -1.28 -1.47
C ASP A 270 -10.80 -0.81 -1.92
N VAL A 271 -10.89 0.41 -2.44
CA VAL A 271 -12.09 0.92 -3.11
C VAL A 271 -11.70 1.40 -4.50
N ASP A 272 -12.18 0.74 -5.55
CA ASP A 272 -12.03 1.19 -6.92
C ASP A 272 -13.10 2.25 -7.31
N ILE A 273 -12.65 3.39 -7.85
CA ILE A 273 -13.47 4.43 -8.50
C ILE A 273 -12.83 4.77 -9.85
N SER A 274 -13.62 5.18 -10.83
CA SER A 274 -13.15 5.61 -12.14
C SER A 274 -13.55 7.05 -12.42
N VAL A 275 -12.73 7.78 -13.17
CA VAL A 275 -12.98 9.18 -13.58
C VAL A 275 -12.79 9.31 -15.09
N LEU A 276 -13.72 9.97 -15.76
CA LEU A 276 -13.61 10.34 -17.16
C LEU A 276 -12.94 11.70 -17.32
N LEU A 277 -11.85 11.76 -18.09
CA LEU A 277 -11.27 13.02 -18.52
C LEU A 277 -12.05 13.60 -19.71
N THR A 278 -12.25 14.91 -19.66
CA THR A 278 -12.90 15.70 -20.70
C THR A 278 -12.02 16.91 -21.05
N ALA A 279 -12.45 17.74 -22.00
CA ALA A 279 -11.75 18.97 -22.34
C ALA A 279 -11.65 19.94 -21.15
N ASP A 280 -12.67 19.99 -20.29
CA ASP A 280 -12.76 20.83 -19.11
C ASP A 280 -12.29 20.14 -17.81
N MET A 281 -12.23 18.80 -17.80
CA MET A 281 -11.75 17.98 -16.70
C MET A 281 -10.48 17.23 -17.09
N THR A 282 -9.35 17.95 -17.07
CA THR A 282 -8.04 17.41 -17.45
C THR A 282 -7.38 16.66 -16.30
N TRP A 283 -6.41 15.79 -16.62
CA TRP A 283 -5.57 15.09 -15.64
C TRP A 283 -4.97 16.04 -14.60
N ASP A 284 -4.38 17.15 -15.06
CA ASP A 284 -3.70 18.10 -14.17
C ASP A 284 -4.71 18.80 -13.24
N LYS A 285 -5.93 19.08 -13.72
CA LYS A 285 -7.01 19.66 -12.89
C LYS A 285 -7.49 18.67 -11.82
N VAL A 286 -7.80 17.43 -12.21
CA VAL A 286 -8.26 16.38 -11.28
C VAL A 286 -7.19 16.12 -10.21
N THR A 287 -5.95 15.90 -10.62
CA THR A 287 -4.86 15.61 -9.68
C THR A 287 -4.55 16.79 -8.76
N ALA A 288 -4.51 18.03 -9.28
CA ALA A 288 -4.28 19.21 -8.44
C ALA A 288 -5.36 19.37 -7.37
N ARG A 289 -6.64 19.20 -7.72
CA ARG A 289 -7.76 19.28 -6.78
C ARG A 289 -7.70 18.18 -5.73
N LEU A 290 -7.52 16.93 -6.14
CA LEU A 290 -7.42 15.80 -5.20
C LEU A 290 -6.24 15.96 -4.23
N VAL A 291 -5.09 16.47 -4.70
CA VAL A 291 -3.93 16.75 -3.84
C VAL A 291 -4.23 17.88 -2.85
N GLU A 292 -4.84 18.97 -3.32
CA GLU A 292 -5.22 20.12 -2.48
C GLU A 292 -6.21 19.71 -1.38
N ASP A 293 -7.31 19.05 -1.78
CA ASP A 293 -8.36 18.58 -0.88
C ASP A 293 -7.82 17.52 0.08
N GLY A 294 -7.09 16.52 -0.44
CA GLY A 294 -6.47 15.48 0.37
C GLY A 294 -5.52 16.06 1.42
N ALA A 295 -4.65 17.00 1.05
CA ALA A 295 -3.71 17.61 1.98
C ALA A 295 -4.39 18.45 3.08
N ARG A 296 -5.59 18.98 2.80
CA ARG A 296 -6.45 19.70 3.77
C ARG A 296 -7.15 18.70 4.71
N ASP A 297 -7.67 17.61 4.17
CA ASP A 297 -8.59 16.70 4.87
C ASP A 297 -7.88 15.46 5.46
N GLY A 298 -6.55 15.41 5.36
CA GLY A 298 -5.69 14.41 6.00
C GLY A 298 -5.54 13.12 5.20
N PHE A 299 -5.56 13.22 3.87
CA PHE A 299 -5.28 12.16 2.92
C PHE A 299 -4.02 12.47 2.11
N TYR A 300 -3.35 11.40 1.68
CA TYR A 300 -2.22 11.44 0.79
C TYR A 300 -2.67 10.95 -0.59
N VAL A 301 -2.20 11.62 -1.64
CA VAL A 301 -2.50 11.27 -3.03
C VAL A 301 -1.21 10.86 -3.74
N ASP A 302 -1.13 9.59 -4.12
CA ASP A 302 -0.08 9.05 -4.98
C ASP A 302 -0.51 9.13 -6.44
N ILE A 303 0.35 9.68 -7.30
CA ILE A 303 0.03 9.98 -8.70
C ILE A 303 0.92 9.15 -9.62
N PHE A 304 0.30 8.35 -10.51
CA PHE A 304 0.98 7.47 -11.45
C PHE A 304 0.55 7.80 -12.89
N LYS A 305 1.01 8.94 -13.41
CA LYS A 305 0.61 9.49 -14.72
C LYS A 305 0.78 8.52 -15.89
N LYS A 306 1.89 7.78 -15.92
CA LYS A 306 2.15 6.78 -16.98
C LYS A 306 1.17 5.60 -16.96
N ASN A 307 0.54 5.35 -15.82
CA ASN A 307 -0.39 4.24 -15.61
C ASN A 307 -1.85 4.68 -15.65
N GLY A 308 -2.14 5.99 -15.80
CA GLY A 308 -3.50 6.52 -15.73
C GLY A 308 -4.16 6.23 -14.37
N PHE A 309 -3.40 6.36 -13.27
CA PHE A 309 -3.81 5.85 -11.97
C PHE A 309 -3.45 6.82 -10.84
N ILE A 310 -4.36 6.95 -9.87
CA ILE A 310 -4.20 7.75 -8.65
C ILE A 310 -4.61 6.87 -7.48
N SER A 311 -3.85 6.89 -6.39
CA SER A 311 -4.24 6.21 -5.14
C SER A 311 -4.35 7.22 -4.00
N ILE A 312 -5.45 7.15 -3.26
CA ILE A 312 -5.75 8.04 -2.13
C ILE A 312 -5.82 7.21 -0.87
N SER A 313 -5.12 7.62 0.18
CA SER A 313 -5.08 6.88 1.45
C SER A 313 -4.88 7.82 2.63
N ALA A 314 -5.14 7.36 3.85
CA ALA A 314 -4.96 8.18 5.05
C ALA A 314 -3.50 8.65 5.18
N ASP A 315 -3.29 9.94 5.46
CA ASP A 315 -1.95 10.52 5.58
C ASP A 315 -1.40 10.36 7.01
N GLN A 316 -1.04 9.12 7.38
CA GLN A 316 -0.38 8.83 8.65
C GLN A 316 0.98 8.13 8.49
N PRO A 317 2.00 8.56 9.25
CA PRO A 317 1.96 9.68 10.20
C PRO A 317 2.09 11.05 9.51
N ARG A 318 1.20 12.00 9.86
CA ARG A 318 1.07 13.35 9.26
C ARG A 318 2.40 14.11 9.04
N ARG A 319 2.37 15.09 8.13
CA ARG A 319 3.43 16.07 7.75
C ARG A 319 4.69 16.04 8.63
N TRP A 320 5.60 15.11 8.33
CA TRP A 320 6.92 15.03 8.97
C TRP A 320 8.00 14.76 7.92
N PHE A 321 9.27 15.01 8.27
CA PHE A 321 10.39 14.96 7.35
C PHE A 321 10.59 13.59 6.67
N PHE A 322 10.15 12.48 7.28
CA PHE A 322 10.15 11.15 6.66
C PHE A 322 8.73 10.62 6.40
N ARG A 323 7.82 11.49 5.95
CA ARG A 323 6.48 11.10 5.47
C ARG A 323 6.47 9.87 4.54
N PRO A 324 7.44 9.67 3.61
CA PRO A 324 7.47 8.47 2.77
C PRO A 324 7.55 7.14 3.54
N GLU A 325 7.97 7.12 4.80
CA GLU A 325 8.02 5.90 5.66
C GLU A 325 6.70 5.14 5.75
N ARG A 326 5.59 5.79 5.44
CA ARG A 326 4.30 5.13 5.25
C ARG A 326 4.37 3.97 4.24
N ASN A 327 5.23 4.06 3.23
CA ASN A 327 5.44 3.02 2.21
C ASN A 327 6.19 1.79 2.73
N ARG A 328 6.68 1.81 3.98
CA ARG A 328 7.24 0.64 4.67
C ARG A 328 6.16 -0.26 5.28
N MET A 329 4.89 0.15 5.28
CA MET A 329 3.80 -0.59 5.91
C MET A 329 3.23 -1.65 4.96
N ARG A 330 2.66 -2.73 5.54
CA ARG A 330 2.11 -3.88 4.80
C ARG A 330 0.69 -3.64 4.26
N GLY A 331 0.51 -2.46 3.65
CA GLY A 331 -0.73 -1.98 3.08
C GLY A 331 -1.41 -0.90 3.92
N GLU A 332 -2.12 -0.02 3.24
CA GLU A 332 -3.01 0.96 3.85
C GLU A 332 -4.33 0.94 3.11
N ILE A 333 -5.39 1.30 3.83
CA ILE A 333 -6.72 1.47 3.25
C ILE A 333 -6.63 2.57 2.20
N ARG A 334 -7.01 2.22 0.98
CA ARG A 334 -6.88 3.10 -0.18
C ARG A 334 -8.14 3.12 -1.02
N ALA A 335 -8.31 4.22 -1.74
CA ALA A 335 -9.21 4.34 -2.86
C ALA A 335 -8.37 4.56 -4.10
N ASP A 336 -8.60 3.71 -5.08
CA ASP A 336 -7.86 3.65 -6.33
C ASP A 336 -8.72 4.25 -7.43
N ILE A 337 -8.18 5.27 -8.09
CA ILE A 337 -8.85 6.00 -9.15
C ILE A 337 -8.23 5.63 -10.49
N ALA A 338 -9.02 4.93 -11.31
CA ALA A 338 -8.66 4.65 -12.70
C ALA A 338 -9.11 5.79 -13.61
N ILE A 339 -8.22 6.22 -14.50
CA ILE A 339 -8.50 7.33 -15.40
C ILE A 339 -8.89 6.83 -16.78
N TYR A 340 -10.04 7.33 -17.25
CA TYR A 340 -10.62 7.04 -18.54
C TYR A 340 -10.54 8.26 -19.47
N ARG A 341 -10.49 7.98 -20.77
CA ARG A 341 -10.64 8.94 -21.85
C ARG A 341 -11.55 8.38 -22.93
N GLN A 342 -12.27 9.25 -23.63
CA GLN A 342 -13.04 8.83 -24.79
C GLN A 342 -12.11 8.65 -26.00
N VAL A 343 -12.22 7.51 -26.69
CA VAL A 343 -11.51 7.23 -27.95
C VAL A 343 -12.44 6.53 -28.92
N VAL A 344 -12.13 6.59 -30.21
CA VAL A 344 -12.75 5.72 -31.22
C VAL A 344 -11.81 4.54 -31.43
N SER A 345 -12.31 3.33 -31.24
CA SER A 345 -11.57 2.09 -31.44
C SER A 345 -12.44 1.11 -32.20
N PHE A 346 -11.92 0.51 -33.27
CA PHE A 346 -12.66 -0.42 -34.14
C PHE A 346 -13.98 0.16 -34.67
N GLY A 347 -14.04 1.48 -34.89
CA GLY A 347 -15.24 2.19 -35.36
C GLY A 347 -16.28 2.50 -34.28
N GLU A 348 -16.05 2.08 -33.03
CA GLU A 348 -16.94 2.33 -31.90
C GLU A 348 -16.36 3.38 -30.94
N THR A 349 -17.23 4.17 -30.31
CA THR A 349 -16.80 5.11 -29.26
C THR A 349 -16.72 4.36 -27.93
N VAL A 350 -15.52 4.28 -27.37
CA VAL A 350 -15.25 3.56 -26.12
C VAL A 350 -14.64 4.50 -25.09
N LEU A 351 -14.84 4.17 -23.81
CA LEU A 351 -14.09 4.74 -22.72
C LEU A 351 -12.87 3.85 -22.47
N GLU A 352 -11.68 4.40 -22.68
CA GLU A 352 -10.40 3.68 -22.59
C GLU A 352 -9.60 4.11 -21.36
N ARG A 353 -9.01 3.13 -20.67
CA ARG A 353 -8.02 3.28 -19.59
C ARG A 353 -6.69 2.61 -19.95
N CYS A 354 -5.61 2.97 -19.25
CA CYS A 354 -4.27 2.45 -19.52
C CYS A 354 -4.03 1.04 -18.92
N SER A 355 -4.60 0.75 -17.75
CA SER A 355 -4.38 -0.52 -17.03
C SER A 355 -5.51 -1.50 -17.27
N LYS A 356 -5.19 -2.79 -17.41
CA LYS A 356 -6.20 -3.83 -17.58
C LYS A 356 -6.99 -4.03 -16.29
N LYS A 357 -8.31 -4.17 -16.41
CA LYS A 357 -9.22 -4.59 -15.31
C LYS A 357 -10.07 -5.76 -15.82
N GLY A 358 -10.09 -6.86 -15.08
CA GLY A 358 -10.83 -8.06 -15.47
C GLY A 358 -10.53 -8.52 -16.91
N ALA A 359 -11.58 -8.89 -17.64
CA ALA A 359 -11.56 -9.30 -19.03
C ALA A 359 -11.76 -8.15 -20.03
N MET A 360 -11.63 -6.88 -19.59
CA MET A 360 -11.83 -5.71 -20.44
C MET A 360 -11.05 -5.80 -21.76
N PRO A 361 -11.69 -5.54 -22.91
CA PRO A 361 -11.08 -5.74 -24.22
C PRO A 361 -10.00 -4.70 -24.51
N THR A 362 -8.99 -5.13 -25.27
CA THR A 362 -7.93 -4.26 -25.76
C THR A 362 -8.45 -3.34 -26.87
N THR A 363 -8.03 -2.08 -26.88
CA THR A 363 -8.34 -1.10 -27.92
C THR A 363 -7.23 -1.02 -28.98
N GLU A 364 -7.49 -0.39 -30.12
CA GLU A 364 -6.47 -0.14 -31.18
C GLU A 364 -5.30 0.72 -30.67
N GLY A 365 -5.56 1.58 -29.67
CA GLY A 365 -4.55 2.40 -29.01
C GLY A 365 -3.65 1.64 -28.03
N GLY A 366 -3.87 0.33 -27.85
CA GLY A 366 -3.13 -0.51 -26.90
C GLY A 366 -3.56 -0.34 -25.44
N GLY A 367 -4.67 0.38 -25.19
CA GLY A 367 -5.32 0.48 -23.89
C GLY A 367 -6.38 -0.61 -23.71
N PHE A 368 -7.25 -0.41 -22.72
CA PHE A 368 -8.39 -1.29 -22.43
C PHE A 368 -9.64 -0.45 -22.30
N GLY A 369 -10.74 -0.85 -22.93
CA GLY A 369 -11.92 0.00 -22.96
C GLY A 369 -13.23 -0.76 -22.95
N VAL A 370 -14.30 -0.01 -22.70
CA VAL A 370 -15.68 -0.49 -22.75
C VAL A 370 -16.52 0.46 -23.61
N PRO A 371 -17.59 -0.03 -24.26
CA PRO A 371 -18.53 0.83 -24.98
C PRO A 371 -19.03 2.00 -24.12
N MET A 372 -19.06 3.19 -24.70
CA MET A 372 -19.38 4.42 -23.96
C MET A 372 -20.83 4.44 -23.45
N ASP A 373 -21.76 3.87 -24.19
CA ASP A 373 -23.20 3.78 -23.90
C ASP A 373 -23.55 2.82 -22.74
N ILE A 374 -22.64 1.90 -22.41
CA ILE A 374 -22.74 1.07 -21.21
C ILE A 374 -22.43 1.89 -19.95
N VAL A 375 -21.54 2.88 -20.06
CA VAL A 375 -21.09 3.68 -18.92
C VAL A 375 -21.88 4.97 -18.77
N LEU A 376 -22.17 5.67 -19.87
CA LEU A 376 -22.71 7.02 -19.87
C LEU A 376 -24.16 7.06 -20.41
N PRO A 377 -25.02 7.95 -19.86
CA PRO A 377 -24.79 8.73 -18.65
C PRO A 377 -24.65 7.81 -17.42
N THR A 378 -23.88 8.24 -16.42
CA THR A 378 -23.76 7.48 -15.18
C THR A 378 -25.11 7.47 -14.43
N ALA A 379 -25.37 6.38 -13.72
CA ALA A 379 -26.50 6.25 -12.80
C ALA A 379 -26.01 6.37 -11.35
N THR A 380 -26.89 6.16 -10.37
CA THR A 380 -26.54 6.05 -8.94
C THR A 380 -26.94 4.68 -8.42
N THR A 381 -26.15 4.18 -7.46
CA THR A 381 -26.46 2.94 -6.75
C THR A 381 -26.17 3.09 -5.25
N PRO A 382 -26.94 2.40 -4.38
CA PRO A 382 -26.61 2.30 -2.97
C PRO A 382 -25.23 1.65 -2.80
N PHE A 383 -24.38 2.26 -1.99
CA PHE A 383 -23.10 1.68 -1.59
C PHE A 383 -22.69 2.16 -0.21
N LEU A 384 -22.46 1.22 0.70
CA LEU A 384 -22.00 1.47 2.07
C LEU A 384 -22.87 2.48 2.84
N GLY A 385 -24.18 2.49 2.58
CA GLY A 385 -25.16 3.34 3.26
C GLY A 385 -25.25 4.77 2.74
N GLY A 386 -24.76 5.05 1.53
CA GLY A 386 -25.04 6.26 0.76
C GLY A 386 -25.22 5.94 -0.71
N GLU A 387 -25.39 6.95 -1.56
CA GLU A 387 -25.48 6.79 -3.02
C GLU A 387 -24.16 7.20 -3.67
N ILE A 388 -23.63 6.36 -4.57
CA ILE A 388 -22.45 6.69 -5.38
C ILE A 388 -22.78 6.45 -6.85
N ALA A 389 -22.17 7.25 -7.74
CA ALA A 389 -22.31 7.06 -9.17
C ALA A 389 -21.83 5.68 -9.62
N CYS A 390 -22.52 5.08 -10.59
CA CYS A 390 -22.17 3.81 -11.23
C CYS A 390 -22.31 3.94 -12.77
N PRO A 391 -21.80 2.97 -13.55
CA PRO A 391 -22.13 2.90 -14.97
C PRO A 391 -23.64 2.94 -15.21
N GLY A 392 -24.08 3.51 -16.33
CA GLY A 392 -25.51 3.55 -16.70
C GLY A 392 -26.13 2.17 -16.88
N GLN A 393 -25.33 1.18 -17.28
CA GLN A 393 -25.70 -0.23 -17.39
C GLN A 393 -24.72 -1.08 -16.56
N PRO A 394 -24.90 -1.14 -15.22
CA PRO A 394 -23.90 -1.72 -14.33
C PRO A 394 -23.74 -3.24 -14.49
N ASP A 395 -24.82 -3.98 -14.76
CA ASP A 395 -24.74 -5.43 -15.03
C ASP A 395 -23.94 -5.72 -16.30
N ALA A 396 -24.24 -5.04 -17.41
CA ALA A 396 -23.51 -5.19 -18.67
C ALA A 396 -22.03 -4.82 -18.53
N TYR A 397 -21.74 -3.78 -17.75
CA TYR A 397 -20.36 -3.40 -17.42
C TYR A 397 -19.65 -4.53 -16.66
N LEU A 398 -20.26 -5.07 -15.61
CA LEU A 398 -19.70 -6.17 -14.82
C LEU A 398 -19.55 -7.47 -15.64
N GLU A 399 -20.48 -7.76 -16.57
CA GLU A 399 -20.38 -8.89 -17.48
C GLU A 399 -19.16 -8.79 -18.41
N ILE A 400 -18.83 -7.59 -18.90
CA ILE A 400 -17.59 -7.38 -19.67
C ILE A 400 -16.35 -7.66 -18.83
N LEU A 401 -16.35 -7.24 -17.56
CA LEU A 401 -15.19 -7.36 -16.69
C LEU A 401 -15.01 -8.80 -16.16
N TYR A 402 -16.09 -9.49 -15.84
CA TYR A 402 -16.05 -10.72 -15.04
C TYR A 402 -16.84 -11.89 -15.65
N GLY A 403 -17.59 -11.69 -16.74
CA GLY A 403 -18.49 -12.71 -17.28
C GLY A 403 -19.68 -12.93 -16.35
N ASP A 404 -19.90 -14.15 -15.88
CA ASP A 404 -20.92 -14.44 -14.87
C ASP A 404 -20.48 -13.93 -13.49
N PHE A 405 -20.63 -12.62 -13.27
CA PHE A 405 -20.18 -11.94 -12.05
C PHE A 405 -20.98 -12.34 -10.80
N LYS A 406 -22.12 -13.01 -10.96
CA LYS A 406 -22.91 -13.56 -9.84
C LYS A 406 -22.20 -14.74 -9.18
N LYS A 407 -21.38 -15.46 -9.94
CA LYS A 407 -20.53 -16.51 -9.40
C LYS A 407 -19.40 -15.90 -8.56
N ILE A 408 -19.24 -16.39 -7.34
CA ILE A 408 -18.16 -15.97 -6.44
C ILE A 408 -16.84 -16.59 -6.91
N GLU A 409 -15.85 -15.73 -7.20
CA GLU A 409 -14.49 -16.14 -7.49
C GLU A 409 -13.51 -15.36 -6.60
N TYR A 410 -12.62 -16.08 -5.90
CA TYR A 410 -11.59 -15.48 -5.04
C TYR A 410 -10.28 -15.31 -5.80
N THR A 411 -10.27 -14.41 -6.77
CA THR A 411 -9.15 -14.20 -7.71
C THR A 411 -7.87 -13.66 -7.06
N TYR A 412 -7.98 -12.97 -5.92
CA TYR A 412 -6.86 -12.30 -5.24
C TYR A 412 -6.40 -12.97 -3.95
N LEU A 413 -7.02 -14.09 -3.58
CA LEU A 413 -6.66 -14.85 -2.37
C LEU A 413 -5.62 -15.93 -2.69
N ASP A 414 -4.81 -16.27 -1.69
CA ASP A 414 -3.96 -17.45 -1.72
C ASP A 414 -4.80 -18.69 -2.06
N PRO A 415 -4.38 -19.55 -3.00
CA PRO A 415 -5.19 -20.67 -3.48
C PRO A 415 -5.69 -21.60 -2.37
N VAL A 416 -4.91 -21.80 -1.30
CA VAL A 416 -5.31 -22.65 -0.18
C VAL A 416 -6.41 -21.95 0.63
N ALA A 417 -6.25 -20.66 0.90
CA ALA A 417 -7.22 -19.86 1.63
C ALA A 417 -8.52 -19.69 0.82
N ALA A 418 -8.42 -19.44 -0.49
CA ALA A 418 -9.54 -19.36 -1.42
C ALA A 418 -10.37 -20.65 -1.44
N LYS A 419 -9.71 -21.81 -1.52
CA LYS A 419 -10.39 -23.12 -1.48
C LYS A 419 -11.14 -23.33 -0.17
N ALA A 420 -10.55 -22.94 0.96
CA ALA A 420 -11.22 -23.04 2.26
C ALA A 420 -12.48 -22.17 2.31
N ARG A 421 -12.45 -20.95 1.74
CA ARG A 421 -13.61 -20.06 1.70
C ARG A 421 -14.71 -20.54 0.78
N ALA A 422 -14.36 -21.08 -0.39
CA ALA A 422 -15.35 -21.59 -1.34
C ALA A 422 -16.27 -22.65 -0.72
N ASN A 423 -15.73 -23.48 0.17
CA ASN A 423 -16.52 -24.48 0.89
C ASN A 423 -17.52 -23.83 1.87
N ILE A 424 -17.13 -22.74 2.55
CA ILE A 424 -17.97 -22.02 3.52
C ILE A 424 -19.16 -21.36 2.83
N ASP A 425 -18.88 -20.60 1.75
CA ASP A 425 -19.93 -19.86 1.05
C ASP A 425 -20.90 -20.85 0.36
N ALA A 426 -20.40 -21.98 -0.16
CA ALA A 426 -21.26 -23.05 -0.70
C ALA A 426 -22.14 -23.73 0.37
N GLU A 427 -21.64 -23.94 1.59
CA GLU A 427 -22.43 -24.52 2.69
C GLU A 427 -23.53 -23.55 3.17
N ASN A 428 -23.26 -22.25 3.21
CA ASN A 428 -24.25 -21.24 3.61
C ASN A 428 -25.35 -21.03 2.55
N ASP A 429 -25.00 -21.12 1.26
CA ASP A 429 -25.98 -21.07 0.17
C ASP A 429 -26.95 -22.27 0.21
N LEU A 430 -26.52 -23.43 0.72
CA LEU A 430 -27.38 -24.59 0.90
C LEU A 430 -28.32 -24.50 2.12
N VAL A 431 -28.00 -23.64 3.09
CA VAL A 431 -28.79 -23.43 4.33
C VAL A 431 -29.77 -22.26 4.18
N SER A 432 -29.57 -21.40 3.19
CA SER A 432 -30.43 -20.23 2.90
C SER A 432 -31.51 -20.46 1.84
N VAL A 433 -31.60 -21.67 1.27
CA VAL A 433 -32.62 -22.10 0.28
C VAL A 433 -33.77 -22.86 0.93
#